data_AF-A0A8T1SI94-F1
#
_entry.id   AF-A0A8T1SI94-F1
#
_cell.length_a   1.000
_cell.length_b   1.000
_cell.length_c   1.000
_cell.angle_alpha   90.00
_cell.angle_beta   90.00
_cell.angle_gamma   90.00
#
_symmetry.space_group_name_H-M   'P 1'
#
loop_
_entity.id
_entity.type
_entity.pdbx_description
1 polymer ?
#
loop_
_entity_poly.entity_id
_entity_poly.type
_entity_poly.pdbx_seq_one_letter_code
_entity_poly.pdbx_strand_id
1 'polypeptide(L)'
;MSNHRDAKCPRSFSWRPSNSRLSYGTGEFGEVCRGCLKLPSKRELPVAIQTLRAGCSEKQKRTFLAEASTMGQFDHSNIIRLEGVITRGNTMVTVMEYMGNGVLDSFLRKHEGQFPAAQLTGMLHGIASGMKYLTEMGYVHKSLAAHKVLVNSNLVCKISGFRQSQEDKTETIFTTMSGKSLVLWSAPEAIQYRRFSSASDVWSFGIVMWEVMSYGERPYWDMSNQDVIKAIEDGFRLPPPMNCQPPLHQLMLDCWQKERNERPKFSHIHNILSKMLQNPEPLKCATSTCTRPHNPAIPLAERTFSAFPSFSSVGEWLEAIEMGRYKDNFTAAGYCYLESVARMTVQDVLSLGITSAEHQKTILSGIQTLRAQVIQMHGRGVQV
;
A
#
# COMPACT_ATOMS: atom_id res chain seq x y z
N MET A 1 32.46 30.62 17.11
CA MET A 1 32.30 29.70 18.24
C MET A 1 30.89 29.12 18.21
N SER A 2 30.67 28.03 17.47
CA SER A 2 29.42 27.26 17.56
C SER A 2 29.78 25.84 18.01
N ASN A 3 29.13 25.40 19.07
CA ASN A 3 29.33 24.09 19.68
C ASN A 3 28.75 23.01 18.75
N HIS A 4 29.58 22.47 17.85
CA HIS A 4 29.35 21.12 17.34
C HIS A 4 29.54 20.16 18.50
N ARG A 5 28.44 19.71 19.11
CA ARG A 5 28.46 18.53 19.95
C ARG A 5 28.86 17.37 19.05
N ASP A 6 30.11 16.94 19.18
CA ASP A 6 30.58 15.66 18.67
C ASP A 6 29.53 14.60 19.02
N ALA A 7 28.92 14.01 17.99
CA ALA A 7 28.08 12.84 18.15
C ALA A 7 28.96 11.74 18.75
N LYS A 8 28.91 11.60 20.07
CA LYS A 8 29.57 10.51 20.82
C LYS A 8 29.15 9.21 20.17
N CYS A 9 30.05 8.59 19.41
CA CYS A 9 29.90 7.22 18.95
C CYS A 9 30.16 6.31 20.16
N PRO A 10 29.12 5.73 20.81
CA PRO A 10 29.34 4.96 22.01
C PRO A 10 29.41 3.48 21.61
N ARG A 11 30.51 2.84 22.00
CA ARG A 11 30.71 1.39 22.17
C ARG A 11 31.43 0.71 21.00
N SER A 12 32.57 0.13 21.32
CA SER A 12 33.15 -0.97 20.57
C SER A 12 32.18 -2.15 20.64
N PHE A 13 31.71 -2.63 19.49
CA PHE A 13 30.77 -3.73 19.42
C PHE A 13 31.49 -4.99 18.95
N SER A 14 31.34 -6.10 19.69
CA SER A 14 31.69 -7.42 19.19
C SER A 14 30.41 -8.11 18.70
N TRP A 15 30.35 -8.47 17.42
CA TRP A 15 29.28 -9.30 16.87
C TRP A 15 29.86 -10.64 16.39
N ARG A 16 29.00 -11.64 16.29
CA ARG A 16 29.29 -12.87 15.54
C ARG A 16 28.24 -13.01 14.45
N PRO A 17 28.66 -13.18 13.17
CA PRO A 17 27.76 -13.69 12.15
C PRO A 17 27.18 -15.03 12.63
N SER A 18 25.89 -15.29 12.41
CA SER A 18 25.36 -16.64 12.66
C SER A 18 26.10 -17.64 11.77
N ASN A 19 26.41 -18.84 12.29
CA ASN A 19 27.07 -19.92 11.53
C ASN A 19 26.31 -20.31 10.24
N SER A 20 25.03 -19.98 10.17
CA SER A 20 24.27 -19.93 8.93
C SER A 20 24.44 -18.55 8.28
N ARG A 21 25.32 -18.46 7.28
CA ARG A 21 25.49 -17.28 6.41
C ARG A 21 24.28 -17.16 5.47
N LEU A 22 23.09 -16.97 6.04
CA LEU A 22 21.87 -16.68 5.28
C LEU A 22 21.90 -15.19 4.97
N SER A 23 22.19 -14.84 3.73
CA SER A 23 21.88 -13.52 3.18
C SER A 23 20.37 -13.33 3.25
N TYR A 24 19.89 -12.37 4.04
CA TYR A 24 18.46 -12.11 4.20
C TYR A 24 17.92 -11.14 3.14
N GLY A 25 18.82 -10.51 2.39
CA GLY A 25 18.51 -9.69 1.23
C GLY A 25 19.70 -8.86 0.76
N THR A 26 19.55 -8.26 -0.42
CA THR A 26 20.43 -7.22 -0.94
C THR A 26 19.81 -5.85 -0.64
N GLY A 27 20.41 -5.12 0.28
CA GLY A 27 20.10 -3.71 0.50
C GLY A 27 20.73 -2.82 -0.57
N GLU A 28 20.36 -1.53 -0.58
CA GLU A 28 20.85 -0.54 -1.56
C GLU A 28 22.39 -0.50 -1.63
N PHE A 29 23.05 -0.59 -0.47
CA PHE A 29 24.50 -0.49 -0.34
C PHE A 29 25.25 -1.83 -0.37
N GLY A 30 24.55 -2.95 -0.15
CA GLY A 30 25.18 -4.26 -0.04
C GLY A 30 24.33 -5.29 0.70
N GLU A 31 24.98 -6.35 1.17
CA GLU A 31 24.30 -7.49 1.80
C GLU A 31 23.75 -7.10 3.18
N VAL A 32 22.54 -7.60 3.47
CA VAL A 32 21.93 -7.55 4.79
C VAL A 32 21.90 -8.95 5.38
N CYS A 33 22.56 -9.11 6.53
CA CYS A 33 22.66 -10.37 7.25
C CYS A 33 21.96 -10.27 8.60
N ARG A 34 21.46 -11.38 9.12
CA ARG A 34 21.06 -11.49 10.52
C ARG A 34 22.30 -11.75 11.38
N GLY A 35 22.33 -11.16 12.57
CA GLY A 35 23.36 -11.43 13.56
C GLY A 35 22.84 -11.30 14.99
N CYS A 36 23.76 -11.49 15.94
CA CYS A 36 23.51 -11.25 17.36
C CYS A 36 24.48 -10.19 17.88
N LEU A 37 23.93 -9.16 18.52
CA LEU A 37 24.67 -8.12 19.21
C LEU A 37 24.81 -8.50 20.68
N LYS A 38 26.05 -8.63 21.16
CA LYS A 38 26.33 -8.84 22.58
C LYS A 38 26.40 -7.50 23.28
N LEU A 39 25.44 -7.24 24.16
CA LEU A 39 25.44 -6.05 25.01
C LEU A 39 26.37 -6.26 26.22
N PRO A 40 26.88 -5.18 26.86
CA PRO A 40 27.69 -5.28 28.08
C PRO A 40 26.99 -6.05 29.21
N SER A 41 25.66 -6.05 29.22
CA SER A 41 24.81 -6.83 30.13
C SER A 41 24.81 -8.34 29.88
N LYS A 42 25.64 -8.85 28.96
CA LYS A 42 25.65 -10.25 28.45
C LYS A 42 24.36 -10.70 27.76
N ARG A 43 23.38 -9.80 27.59
CA ARG A 43 22.19 -10.07 26.78
C ARG A 43 22.58 -10.09 25.29
N GLU A 44 22.09 -11.10 24.58
CA GLU A 44 22.20 -11.16 23.12
C GLU A 44 20.92 -10.59 22.50
N LEU A 45 21.08 -9.66 21.57
CA LEU A 45 19.99 -9.01 20.86
C LEU A 45 20.05 -9.39 19.37
N PRO A 46 18.96 -9.90 18.76
CA PRO A 46 18.94 -10.16 17.33
C PRO A 46 18.97 -8.84 16.55
N VAL A 47 19.89 -8.76 15.58
CA VAL A 47 20.12 -7.54 14.79
C VAL A 47 20.17 -7.85 13.30
N ALA A 48 19.84 -6.85 12.49
CA ALA A 48 20.14 -6.80 11.07
C ALA A 48 21.45 -6.04 10.86
N ILE A 49 22.34 -6.59 10.05
CA ILE A 49 23.69 -6.07 9.80
C ILE A 49 23.77 -5.77 8.30
N GLN A 50 23.80 -4.49 7.96
CA GLN A 50 23.98 -4.04 6.59
C GLN A 50 25.43 -3.67 6.35
N THR A 51 26.05 -4.34 5.37
CA THR A 51 27.46 -4.14 5.04
C THR A 51 27.59 -3.33 3.75
N LEU A 52 28.44 -2.32 3.75
CA LEU A 52 28.78 -1.58 2.53
C LEU A 52 29.70 -2.43 1.64
N ARG A 53 29.35 -2.58 0.36
CA ARG A 53 30.16 -3.34 -0.62
C ARG A 53 31.59 -2.82 -0.74
N ALA A 54 32.53 -3.73 -1.01
CA ALA A 54 33.89 -3.36 -1.35
C ALA A 54 33.92 -2.58 -2.69
N GLY A 55 34.82 -1.61 -2.81
CA GLY A 55 34.95 -0.79 -4.04
C GLY A 55 33.94 0.35 -4.17
N CYS A 56 33.14 0.66 -3.15
CA CYS A 56 32.22 1.80 -3.18
C CYS A 56 32.93 3.15 -3.25
N SER A 57 32.35 4.09 -4.00
CA SER A 57 32.81 5.48 -4.10
C SER A 57 32.66 6.24 -2.77
N GLU A 58 33.43 7.33 -2.61
CA GLU A 58 33.27 8.24 -1.46
C GLU A 58 31.87 8.86 -1.37
N LYS A 59 31.16 9.01 -2.50
CA LYS A 59 29.75 9.44 -2.51
C LYS A 59 28.84 8.39 -1.87
N GLN A 60 29.03 7.11 -2.22
CA GLN A 60 28.26 6.00 -1.64
C GLN A 60 28.54 5.82 -0.15
N LYS A 61 29.81 5.91 0.28
CA LYS A 61 30.19 5.88 1.70
C LYS A 61 29.52 6.99 2.51
N ARG A 62 29.58 8.23 2.01
CA ARG A 62 28.92 9.39 2.65
C ARG A 62 27.42 9.20 2.75
N THR A 63 26.78 8.69 1.69
CA THR A 63 25.33 8.42 1.68
C THR A 63 24.96 7.35 2.71
N PHE A 64 25.73 6.26 2.78
CA PHE A 64 25.53 5.18 3.74
C PHE A 64 25.61 5.67 5.20
N LEU A 65 26.63 6.47 5.52
CA LEU A 65 26.79 7.03 6.86
C LEU A 65 25.76 8.13 7.17
N ALA A 66 25.34 8.91 6.18
CA ALA A 66 24.30 9.93 6.35
C ALA A 66 22.93 9.31 6.66
N GLU A 67 22.57 8.18 6.03
CA GLU A 67 21.36 7.43 6.37
C GLU A 67 21.41 6.94 7.83
N ALA A 68 22.52 6.34 8.25
CA ALA A 68 22.67 5.91 9.64
C ALA A 68 22.64 7.09 10.62
N SER A 69 23.29 8.21 10.30
CA SER A 69 23.25 9.43 11.11
C SER A 69 21.84 10.02 11.24
N THR A 70 21.04 9.97 10.17
CA THR A 70 19.63 10.39 10.20
C THR A 70 18.80 9.45 11.07
N MET A 71 18.94 8.14 10.86
CA MET A 71 18.24 7.12 11.64
C MET A 71 18.55 7.23 13.14
N GLY A 72 19.80 7.53 13.51
CA GLY A 72 20.23 7.69 14.90
C GLY A 72 19.66 8.91 15.63
N GLN A 73 18.94 9.81 14.94
CA GLN A 73 18.26 10.95 15.55
C GLN A 73 16.85 10.61 16.03
N PHE A 74 16.34 9.43 15.69
CA PHE A 74 14.96 9.03 15.95
C PHE A 74 14.89 7.93 17.01
N ASP A 75 13.90 8.05 17.90
CA ASP A 75 13.55 7.04 18.89
C ASP A 75 12.03 6.93 19.02
N HIS A 76 11.44 5.93 18.34
CA HIS A 76 10.01 5.71 18.31
C HIS A 76 9.68 4.24 17.97
N SER A 77 8.58 3.72 18.51
CA SER A 77 8.17 2.30 18.36
C SER A 77 7.95 1.86 16.91
N ASN A 78 7.60 2.80 16.03
CA ASN A 78 7.31 2.57 14.62
C ASN A 78 8.35 3.16 13.66
N ILE A 79 9.56 3.44 14.16
CA ILE A 79 10.73 3.85 13.37
C ILE A 79 11.81 2.79 13.57
N ILE A 80 12.50 2.39 12.49
CA ILE A 80 13.58 1.40 12.60
C ILE A 80 14.69 1.95 13.50
N ARG A 81 15.08 1.17 14.51
CA ARG A 81 16.08 1.58 15.48
C ARG A 81 17.49 1.21 15.01
N LEU A 82 18.36 2.21 15.01
CA LEU A 82 19.80 2.05 14.87
C LEU A 82 20.40 1.56 16.19
N GLU A 83 21.16 0.46 16.14
CA GLU A 83 21.94 -0.05 17.28
C GLU A 83 23.35 0.56 17.32
N GLY A 84 23.92 0.78 16.14
CA GLY A 84 25.26 1.31 16.02
C GLY A 84 25.80 1.28 14.59
N VAL A 85 26.96 1.89 14.42
CA VAL A 85 27.70 1.93 13.16
C VAL A 85 29.15 1.53 13.38
N ILE A 86 29.75 1.01 12.32
CA ILE A 86 31.16 0.61 12.30
C ILE A 86 31.78 1.34 11.14
N THR A 87 32.64 2.28 11.49
CA THR A 87 33.25 3.21 10.52
C THR A 87 34.76 3.04 10.46
N ARG A 88 35.35 2.28 11.38
CA ARG A 88 36.79 2.02 11.46
C ARG A 88 37.10 0.64 10.89
N GLY A 89 38.13 0.56 10.05
CA GLY A 89 38.56 -0.66 9.37
C GLY A 89 38.15 -0.70 7.89
N ASN A 90 38.31 -1.86 7.25
CA ASN A 90 38.11 -2.01 5.81
C ASN A 90 36.64 -2.18 5.38
N THR A 91 35.72 -2.33 6.34
CA THR A 91 34.32 -2.63 6.07
C THR A 91 33.42 -1.76 6.93
N MET A 92 32.59 -0.94 6.28
CA MET A 92 31.59 -0.12 6.97
C MET A 92 30.30 -0.91 7.19
N VAL A 93 29.73 -0.79 8.38
CA VAL A 93 28.55 -1.57 8.79
C VAL A 93 27.55 -0.68 9.51
N THR A 94 26.27 -0.89 9.23
CA THR A 94 25.15 -0.32 9.99
C THR A 94 24.42 -1.47 10.66
N VAL A 95 24.24 -1.38 11.98
CA VAL A 95 23.57 -2.39 12.79
C VAL A 95 22.22 -1.85 13.23
N MET A 96 21.14 -2.57 12.92
CA MET A 96 19.76 -2.18 13.19
C MET A 96 19.05 -3.31 13.95
N GLU A 97 17.91 -3.00 14.56
CA GLU A 97 17.04 -4.05 15.09
C GLU A 97 16.59 -5.03 14.00
N TYR A 98 16.39 -6.30 14.36
CA TYR A 98 15.99 -7.32 13.40
C TYR A 98 14.48 -7.33 13.14
N MET A 99 14.10 -7.24 11.88
CA MET A 99 12.72 -7.24 11.41
C MET A 99 12.40 -8.57 10.72
N GLY A 100 11.98 -9.56 11.50
CA GLY A 100 11.91 -10.97 11.08
C GLY A 100 11.00 -11.30 9.90
N ASN A 101 10.04 -10.43 9.57
CA ASN A 101 9.11 -10.59 8.46
C ASN A 101 9.52 -9.78 7.20
N GLY A 102 10.62 -9.03 7.27
CA GLY A 102 11.18 -8.31 6.13
C GLY A 102 10.37 -7.07 5.73
N VAL A 103 10.37 -6.75 4.43
CA VAL A 103 9.69 -5.56 3.87
C VAL A 103 8.18 -5.80 3.71
N LEU A 104 7.38 -4.79 4.04
CA LEU A 104 5.92 -4.88 4.16
C LEU A 104 5.23 -5.27 2.85
N ASP A 105 5.64 -4.71 1.70
CA ASP A 105 5.01 -5.00 0.41
C ASP A 105 5.12 -6.49 0.04
N SER A 106 6.31 -7.06 0.20
CA SER A 106 6.59 -8.47 -0.10
C SER A 106 6.03 -9.39 0.97
N PHE A 107 5.94 -8.92 2.22
CA PHE A 107 5.26 -9.62 3.29
C PHE A 107 3.76 -9.76 2.98
N LEU A 108 3.08 -8.68 2.63
CA LEU A 108 1.66 -8.70 2.31
C LEU A 108 1.33 -9.63 1.13
N ARG A 109 2.10 -9.56 0.03
CA ARG A 109 1.90 -10.45 -1.13
C ARG A 109 2.06 -11.93 -0.78
N LYS A 110 2.97 -12.27 0.14
CA LYS A 110 3.15 -13.66 0.61
C LYS A 110 2.00 -14.15 1.48
N HIS A 111 1.23 -13.23 2.05
CA HIS A 111 0.16 -13.49 3.00
C HIS A 111 -1.19 -12.96 2.50
N GLU A 112 -1.38 -12.95 1.18
CA GLU A 112 -2.60 -12.45 0.53
C GLU A 112 -3.85 -13.11 1.10
N GLY A 113 -4.81 -12.28 1.54
CA GLY A 113 -6.07 -12.73 2.15
C GLY A 113 -5.96 -13.35 3.54
N GLN A 114 -4.76 -13.44 4.14
CA GLN A 114 -4.56 -14.12 5.43
C GLN A 114 -4.80 -13.23 6.65
N PHE A 115 -4.95 -11.91 6.46
CA PHE A 115 -5.11 -10.95 7.55
C PHE A 115 -6.52 -10.35 7.59
N PRO A 116 -7.21 -10.34 8.74
CA PRO A 116 -8.45 -9.58 8.89
C PRO A 116 -8.17 -8.08 8.70
N ALA A 117 -9.18 -7.34 8.23
CA ALA A 117 -9.09 -5.90 8.01
C ALA A 117 -8.61 -5.12 9.24
N ALA A 118 -8.94 -5.58 10.46
CA ALA A 118 -8.48 -4.96 11.70
C ALA A 118 -6.95 -5.06 11.88
N GLN A 119 -6.32 -6.17 11.46
CA GLN A 119 -4.86 -6.31 11.54
C GLN A 119 -4.15 -5.43 10.51
N LEU A 120 -4.68 -5.34 9.28
CA LEU A 120 -4.18 -4.41 8.26
C LEU A 120 -4.31 -2.95 8.73
N THR A 121 -5.45 -2.60 9.33
CA THR A 121 -5.67 -1.28 9.96
C THR A 121 -4.68 -1.03 11.09
N GLY A 122 -4.32 -2.06 11.87
CA GLY A 122 -3.30 -2.00 12.91
C GLY A 122 -1.90 -1.70 12.37
N MET A 123 -1.53 -2.31 11.24
CA MET A 123 -0.29 -1.99 10.53
C MET A 123 -0.27 -0.52 10.08
N LEU A 124 -1.37 -0.04 9.49
CA LEU A 124 -1.52 1.36 9.06
C LEU A 124 -1.46 2.33 10.24
N HIS A 125 -2.10 2.00 11.35
CA HIS A 125 -2.06 2.79 12.58
C HIS A 125 -0.62 2.96 13.09
N GLY A 126 0.17 1.87 13.10
CA GLY A 126 1.58 1.91 13.47
C GLY A 126 2.42 2.81 12.53
N ILE A 127 2.22 2.69 11.21
CA ILE A 127 2.92 3.52 10.23
C ILE A 127 2.53 5.00 10.39
N ALA A 128 1.24 5.31 10.58
CA ALA A 128 0.77 6.67 10.85
C ALA A 128 1.40 7.24 12.13
N SER A 129 1.57 6.42 13.16
CA SER A 129 2.24 6.80 14.41
C SER A 129 3.70 7.20 14.16
N GLY A 130 4.44 6.41 13.38
CA GLY A 130 5.81 6.74 12.98
C GLY A 130 5.90 8.03 12.16
N MET A 131 5.01 8.23 11.19
CA MET A 131 5.00 9.45 10.36
C MET A 131 4.57 10.70 11.12
N LYS A 132 3.66 10.56 12.08
CA LYS A 132 3.32 11.63 13.03
C LYS A 132 4.56 12.07 13.79
N TYR A 133 5.29 11.14 14.38
CA TYR A 133 6.55 11.41 15.10
C TYR A 133 7.58 12.11 14.20
N LEU A 134 7.82 11.60 12.99
CA LEU A 134 8.77 12.23 12.04
C LEU A 134 8.38 13.67 11.70
N THR A 135 7.08 13.91 11.47
CA THR A 135 6.56 15.25 11.19
C THR A 135 6.76 16.20 12.37
N GLU A 136 6.52 15.74 13.60
CA GLU A 136 6.74 16.51 14.83
C GLU A 136 8.23 16.83 15.06
N MET A 137 9.12 15.95 14.61
CA MET A 137 10.58 16.16 14.58
C MET A 137 11.04 17.06 13.42
N GLY A 138 10.13 17.57 12.59
CA GLY A 138 10.45 18.41 11.43
C GLY A 138 11.08 17.65 10.26
N TYR A 139 10.99 16.31 10.26
CA TYR A 139 11.55 15.46 9.21
C TYR A 139 10.50 15.16 8.13
N VAL A 140 10.90 15.30 6.86
CA VAL A 140 10.11 14.92 5.68
C VAL A 140 10.76 13.71 5.03
N HIS A 141 10.02 12.62 4.88
CA HIS A 141 10.51 11.33 4.41
C HIS A 141 10.75 11.31 2.89
N LYS A 142 9.93 11.99 2.09
CA LYS A 142 10.05 12.18 0.63
C LYS A 142 9.93 10.92 -0.24
N SER A 143 9.84 9.74 0.37
CA SER A 143 9.90 8.45 -0.32
C SER A 143 9.19 7.33 0.44
N LEU A 144 8.17 7.69 1.23
CA LEU A 144 7.36 6.74 1.97
C LEU A 144 6.63 5.81 1.00
N ALA A 145 6.76 4.51 1.22
CA ALA A 145 6.13 3.44 0.44
C ALA A 145 6.14 2.14 1.26
N ALA A 146 5.29 1.16 0.93
CA ALA A 146 5.26 -0.10 1.67
C ALA A 146 6.61 -0.85 1.62
N HIS A 147 7.34 -0.77 0.50
CA HIS A 147 8.69 -1.36 0.38
C HIS A 147 9.78 -0.63 1.20
N LYS A 148 9.44 0.48 1.88
CA LYS A 148 10.27 1.20 2.87
C LYS A 148 9.78 0.99 4.31
N VAL A 149 8.80 0.12 4.53
CA VAL A 149 8.34 -0.29 5.86
C VAL A 149 8.79 -1.73 6.11
N LEU A 150 9.32 -1.98 7.30
CA LEU A 150 9.74 -3.30 7.75
C LEU A 150 8.76 -3.86 8.78
N VAL A 151 8.61 -5.18 8.82
CA VAL A 151 7.68 -5.89 9.71
C VAL A 151 8.47 -6.83 10.62
N ASN A 152 8.26 -6.73 11.94
CA ASN A 152 8.88 -7.66 12.90
C ASN A 152 8.01 -8.90 13.13
N SER A 153 8.50 -9.85 13.91
CA SER A 153 7.80 -11.11 14.22
C SER A 153 6.45 -10.93 14.92
N ASN A 154 6.22 -9.78 15.56
CA ASN A 154 4.96 -9.43 16.24
C ASN A 154 4.05 -8.56 15.35
N LEU A 155 4.30 -8.53 14.03
CA LEU A 155 3.57 -7.72 13.05
C LEU A 155 3.64 -6.20 13.27
N VAL A 156 4.61 -5.73 14.05
CA VAL A 156 4.84 -4.28 14.21
C VAL A 156 5.55 -3.75 12.97
N CYS A 157 4.91 -2.77 12.33
CA CYS A 157 5.46 -2.05 11.19
C CYS A 157 6.37 -0.90 11.65
N LYS A 158 7.56 -0.80 11.06
CA LYS A 158 8.53 0.28 11.31
C LYS A 158 9.03 0.90 10.01
N ILE A 159 9.05 2.23 9.99
CA ILE A 159 9.48 3.01 8.83
C ILE A 159 11.00 2.98 8.73
N SER A 160 11.52 2.87 7.51
CA SER A 160 12.94 2.77 7.17
C SER A 160 13.24 3.53 5.87
N GLY A 161 14.48 3.49 5.38
CA GLY A 161 14.85 4.12 4.12
C GLY A 161 15.00 5.63 4.21
N PHE A 162 15.58 6.08 5.32
CA PHE A 162 15.86 7.49 5.58
C PHE A 162 16.96 7.97 4.64
N ARG A 163 16.57 8.73 3.62
CA ARG A 163 17.52 9.37 2.72
C ARG A 163 17.58 10.86 3.00
N GLN A 164 18.80 11.38 3.12
CA GLN A 164 19.03 12.79 3.00
C GLN A 164 18.86 13.17 1.53
N SER A 165 18.07 14.19 1.21
CA SER A 165 17.90 14.62 -0.18
C SER A 165 19.24 15.10 -0.70
N GLN A 166 19.84 14.34 -1.61
CA GLN A 166 20.87 14.89 -2.47
C GLN A 166 20.17 15.91 -3.38
N GLU A 167 20.68 17.13 -3.39
CA GLU A 167 20.45 18.08 -4.46
C GLU A 167 21.05 17.48 -5.75
N ASP A 168 20.37 16.53 -6.40
CA ASP A 168 20.90 15.98 -7.65
C ASP A 168 19.76 15.47 -8.56
N LYS A 169 19.50 16.27 -9.59
CA LYS A 169 18.95 16.00 -10.93
C LYS A 169 17.59 15.29 -11.08
N THR A 170 16.91 15.67 -12.17
CA THR A 170 15.58 15.20 -12.62
C THR A 170 15.42 13.68 -12.58
N GLU A 171 16.51 12.94 -12.83
CA GLU A 171 16.59 11.47 -12.87
C GLU A 171 16.18 10.77 -11.57
N THR A 172 16.32 11.38 -10.38
CA THR A 172 16.06 10.71 -9.10
C THR A 172 14.60 10.32 -8.83
N ILE A 173 13.63 11.02 -9.43
CA ILE A 173 12.20 10.65 -9.32
C ILE A 173 11.84 9.52 -10.29
N PHE A 174 12.42 9.55 -11.49
CA PHE A 174 12.11 8.61 -12.56
C PHE A 174 12.90 7.30 -12.44
N THR A 175 14.06 7.33 -11.78
CA THR A 175 14.93 6.18 -11.59
C THR A 175 15.55 6.18 -10.20
N THR A 176 15.12 5.26 -9.33
CA THR A 176 15.92 4.88 -8.16
C THR A 176 16.96 3.83 -8.58
N MET A 177 18.08 3.74 -7.87
CA MET A 177 19.11 2.71 -8.10
C MET A 177 18.57 1.26 -7.99
N SER A 178 17.37 1.09 -7.44
CA SER A 178 16.61 -0.15 -7.34
C SER A 178 15.55 -0.35 -8.45
N GLY A 179 15.49 0.51 -9.47
CA GLY A 179 14.56 0.38 -10.60
C GLY A 179 13.09 0.71 -10.31
N LYS A 180 12.74 1.09 -9.07
CA LYS A 180 11.36 1.49 -8.68
C LYS A 180 11.24 3.01 -8.69
N SER A 181 10.42 3.56 -9.60
CA SER A 181 10.19 5.01 -9.68
C SER A 181 9.40 5.53 -8.46
N LEU A 182 9.78 6.69 -7.93
CA LEU A 182 9.08 7.34 -6.82
C LEU A 182 7.75 7.98 -7.25
N VAL A 183 7.50 8.09 -8.56
CA VAL A 183 6.33 8.79 -9.13
C VAL A 183 5.02 8.26 -8.55
N LEU A 184 4.88 6.93 -8.42
CA LEU A 184 3.63 6.31 -7.98
C LEU A 184 3.22 6.68 -6.54
N TRP A 185 4.18 7.10 -5.71
CA TRP A 185 3.95 7.49 -4.32
C TRP A 185 4.04 9.00 -4.11
N SER A 186 4.46 9.76 -5.11
CA SER A 186 4.79 11.17 -4.96
C SER A 186 3.58 12.06 -5.20
N ALA A 187 3.41 13.08 -4.36
CA ALA A 187 2.38 14.09 -4.56
C ALA A 187 2.65 14.92 -5.84
N PRO A 188 1.60 15.47 -6.49
CA PRO A 188 1.74 16.24 -7.73
C PRO A 188 2.75 17.38 -7.60
N GLU A 189 2.72 18.13 -6.50
CA GLU A 189 3.62 19.25 -6.26
C GLU A 189 5.08 18.80 -6.00
N ALA A 190 5.28 17.58 -5.52
CA ALA A 190 6.60 16.99 -5.32
C ALA A 190 7.19 16.52 -6.65
N ILE A 191 6.36 15.98 -7.55
CA ILE A 191 6.76 15.59 -8.91
C ILE A 191 7.09 16.83 -9.74
N GLN A 192 6.16 17.78 -9.81
CA GLN A 192 6.22 18.92 -10.73
C GLN A 192 7.19 20.01 -10.26
N TYR A 193 7.17 20.34 -8.96
CA TYR A 193 7.90 21.49 -8.42
C TYR A 193 8.96 21.12 -7.39
N ARG A 194 9.19 19.82 -7.14
CA ARG A 194 10.13 19.33 -6.10
C ARG A 194 9.82 19.88 -4.71
N ARG A 195 8.55 20.20 -4.45
CA ARG A 195 8.08 20.76 -3.17
C ARG A 195 7.71 19.65 -2.20
N PHE A 196 8.71 19.13 -1.49
CA PHE A 196 8.49 18.13 -0.45
C PHE A 196 8.10 18.77 0.88
N SER A 197 7.11 18.19 1.55
CA SER A 197 6.62 18.61 2.86
C SER A 197 5.94 17.44 3.58
N SER A 198 5.57 17.60 4.85
CA SER A 198 4.75 16.60 5.54
C SER A 198 3.43 16.32 4.82
N ALA A 199 2.87 17.31 4.10
CA ALA A 199 1.66 17.12 3.29
C ALA A 199 1.91 16.29 2.01
N SER A 200 3.12 16.30 1.45
CA SER A 200 3.47 15.38 0.36
C SER A 200 3.70 13.97 0.89
N ASP A 201 4.20 13.82 2.11
CA ASP A 201 4.29 12.50 2.76
C ASP A 201 2.91 11.94 3.13
N VAL A 202 1.92 12.79 3.44
CA VAL A 202 0.52 12.37 3.62
C VAL A 202 -0.04 11.75 2.34
N TRP A 203 0.25 12.33 1.17
CA TRP A 203 -0.11 11.72 -0.12
C TRP A 203 0.50 10.32 -0.26
N SER A 204 1.81 10.20 0.00
CA SER A 204 2.51 8.92 -0.03
C SER A 204 1.91 7.92 0.96
N PHE A 205 1.50 8.37 2.14
CA PHE A 205 0.81 7.52 3.12
C PHE A 205 -0.55 7.03 2.61
N GLY A 206 -1.32 7.85 1.89
CA GLY A 206 -2.54 7.39 1.21
C GLY A 206 -2.28 6.25 0.23
N ILE A 207 -1.17 6.31 -0.53
CA ILE A 207 -0.73 5.21 -1.40
C ILE A 207 -0.33 3.98 -0.58
N VAL A 208 0.37 4.14 0.54
CA VAL A 208 0.69 3.03 1.46
C VAL A 208 -0.57 2.39 2.03
N MET A 209 -1.60 3.18 2.37
CA MET A 209 -2.89 2.65 2.79
C MET A 209 -3.50 1.76 1.71
N TRP A 210 -3.46 2.21 0.45
CA TRP A 210 -3.92 1.41 -0.68
C TRP A 210 -3.11 0.12 -0.83
N GLU A 211 -1.76 0.20 -0.83
CA GLU A 211 -0.87 -0.96 -0.89
C GLU A 211 -1.16 -1.98 0.22
N VAL A 212 -1.41 -1.54 1.46
CA VAL A 212 -1.68 -2.45 2.57
C VAL A 212 -3.01 -3.16 2.39
N MET A 213 -4.04 -2.43 1.95
CA MET A 213 -5.39 -2.99 1.78
C MET A 213 -5.53 -3.86 0.52
N SER A 214 -4.68 -3.65 -0.49
CA SER A 214 -4.56 -4.48 -1.68
C SER A 214 -3.48 -5.56 -1.56
N TYR A 215 -3.01 -5.87 -0.35
CA TYR A 215 -2.00 -6.91 -0.12
C TYR A 215 -0.70 -6.75 -0.92
N GLY A 216 -0.29 -5.50 -1.17
CA GLY A 216 0.96 -5.17 -1.84
C GLY A 216 0.89 -5.20 -3.35
N GLU A 217 -0.30 -5.00 -3.94
CA GLU A 217 -0.42 -4.68 -5.35
C GLU A 217 0.38 -3.42 -5.72
N ARG A 218 0.79 -3.34 -6.99
CA ARG A 218 1.49 -2.17 -7.52
C ARG A 218 0.48 -1.03 -7.70
N PRO A 219 0.69 0.15 -7.08
CA PRO A 219 -0.17 1.30 -7.33
C PRO A 219 -0.21 1.64 -8.82
N TYR A 220 -1.42 1.89 -9.34
CA TYR A 220 -1.68 2.18 -10.76
C TYR A 220 -1.31 1.03 -11.73
N TRP A 221 -1.11 -0.19 -11.22
CA TRP A 221 -0.88 -1.41 -11.99
C TRP A 221 0.20 -1.26 -13.08
N ASP A 222 -0.17 -1.41 -14.35
CA ASP A 222 0.67 -1.41 -15.54
C ASP A 222 0.86 -0.02 -16.16
N MET A 223 0.25 1.03 -15.58
CA MET A 223 0.43 2.40 -16.06
C MET A 223 1.90 2.83 -16.02
N SER A 224 2.34 3.51 -17.08
CA SER A 224 3.65 4.14 -17.11
C SER A 224 3.70 5.34 -16.16
N ASN A 225 4.90 5.78 -15.77
CA ASN A 225 5.03 6.98 -14.94
C ASN A 225 4.38 8.22 -15.58
N GLN A 226 4.41 8.33 -16.92
CA GLN A 226 3.80 9.46 -17.63
C GLN A 226 2.28 9.38 -17.57
N ASP A 227 1.70 8.18 -17.75
CA ASP A 227 0.26 7.97 -17.65
C ASP A 227 -0.25 8.24 -16.23
N VAL A 228 0.51 7.82 -15.22
CA VAL A 228 0.16 8.09 -13.82
C VAL A 228 0.15 9.59 -13.52
N ILE A 229 1.17 10.34 -13.98
CA ILE A 229 1.22 11.80 -13.82
C ILE A 229 -0.02 12.43 -14.46
N LYS A 230 -0.30 12.09 -15.72
CA LYS A 230 -1.45 12.61 -16.45
C LYS A 230 -2.77 12.28 -15.76
N ALA A 231 -2.97 11.01 -15.36
CA ALA A 231 -4.20 10.59 -14.69
C ALA A 231 -4.41 11.34 -13.38
N ILE A 232 -3.36 11.51 -12.56
CA ILE A 232 -3.45 12.27 -11.31
C ILE A 232 -3.82 13.73 -11.57
N GLU A 233 -3.24 14.36 -12.60
CA GLU A 233 -3.54 15.73 -13.03
C GLU A 233 -5.00 15.89 -13.49
N ASP A 234 -5.50 14.90 -14.25
CA ASP A 234 -6.89 14.80 -14.73
C ASP A 234 -7.90 14.45 -13.62
N GLY A 235 -7.42 14.23 -12.39
CA GLY A 235 -8.26 13.98 -11.21
C GLY A 235 -8.53 12.51 -10.91
N PHE A 236 -7.96 11.58 -11.68
CA PHE A 236 -8.05 10.15 -11.38
C PHE A 236 -7.43 9.83 -10.02
N ARG A 237 -8.07 8.94 -9.28
CA ARG A 237 -7.60 8.39 -8.00
C ARG A 237 -7.80 6.89 -7.99
N LEU A 238 -6.97 6.18 -7.23
CA LEU A 238 -7.07 4.73 -7.14
C LEU A 238 -8.44 4.32 -6.55
N PRO A 239 -9.10 3.31 -7.14
CA PRO A 239 -10.36 2.79 -6.61
C PRO A 239 -10.14 2.07 -5.27
N PRO A 240 -11.22 1.84 -4.50
CA PRO A 240 -11.13 1.09 -3.26
C PRO A 240 -10.61 -0.34 -3.54
N PRO A 241 -9.62 -0.83 -2.77
CA PRO A 241 -9.22 -2.24 -2.83
C PRO A 241 -10.37 -3.18 -2.45
N MET A 242 -10.28 -4.43 -2.89
CA MET A 242 -11.27 -5.46 -2.56
C MET A 242 -11.44 -5.59 -1.03
N ASN A 243 -12.69 -5.63 -0.58
CA ASN A 243 -13.06 -5.69 0.84
C ASN A 243 -12.57 -4.51 1.71
N CYS A 244 -12.17 -3.38 1.10
CA CYS A 244 -11.80 -2.17 1.82
C CYS A 244 -13.04 -1.50 2.44
N GLN A 245 -12.94 -1.10 3.71
CA GLN A 245 -14.03 -0.41 4.39
C GLN A 245 -14.18 1.02 3.83
N PRO A 246 -15.40 1.50 3.54
CA PRO A 246 -15.62 2.83 2.95
C PRO A 246 -14.95 3.99 3.72
N PRO A 247 -14.96 4.04 5.07
CA PRO A 247 -14.26 5.09 5.80
C PRO A 247 -12.74 5.09 5.59
N LEU A 248 -12.14 3.91 5.33
CA LEU A 248 -10.71 3.80 5.10
C LEU A 248 -10.35 4.33 3.70
N HIS A 249 -11.14 3.99 2.68
CA HIS A 249 -10.93 4.52 1.33
C HIS A 249 -11.19 6.02 1.28
N GLN A 250 -12.20 6.53 1.99
CA GLN A 250 -12.42 7.97 2.11
C GLN A 250 -11.18 8.68 2.70
N LEU A 251 -10.56 8.11 3.74
CA LEU A 251 -9.32 8.64 4.29
C LEU A 251 -8.16 8.63 3.27
N MET A 252 -8.10 7.64 2.36
CA MET A 252 -7.13 7.65 1.24
C MET A 252 -7.41 8.82 0.29
N LEU A 253 -8.67 9.04 -0.09
CA LEU A 253 -9.09 10.16 -0.94
C LEU A 253 -8.77 11.51 -0.30
N ASP A 254 -8.97 11.65 1.01
CA ASP A 254 -8.61 12.84 1.78
C ASP A 254 -7.09 13.09 1.76
N CYS A 255 -6.28 12.03 1.79
CA CYS A 255 -4.82 12.13 1.61
C CYS A 255 -4.43 12.55 0.18
N TRP A 256 -5.26 12.27 -0.82
CA TRP A 256 -5.01 12.57 -2.24
C TRP A 256 -5.73 13.83 -2.75
N GLN A 257 -6.11 14.73 -1.85
CA GLN A 257 -6.57 16.06 -2.22
C GLN A 257 -5.50 16.78 -3.05
N LYS A 258 -5.92 17.42 -4.14
CA LYS A 258 -5.03 18.14 -5.07
C LYS A 258 -4.30 19.25 -4.30
N GLU A 259 -5.06 20.07 -3.59
CA GLU A 259 -4.52 21.11 -2.73
C GLU A 259 -3.91 20.51 -1.47
N ARG A 260 -2.60 20.70 -1.30
CA ARG A 260 -1.85 20.09 -0.19
C ARG A 260 -2.34 20.51 1.21
N ASN A 261 -2.96 21.67 1.31
CA ASN A 261 -3.43 22.22 2.59
C ASN A 261 -4.76 21.58 3.04
N GLU A 262 -5.50 20.97 2.11
CA GLU A 262 -6.75 20.25 2.38
C GLU A 262 -6.49 18.81 2.86
N ARG A 263 -5.24 18.34 2.75
CA ARG A 263 -4.86 17.01 3.20
C ARG A 263 -4.82 16.95 4.74
N PRO A 264 -5.28 15.86 5.36
CA PRO A 264 -5.24 15.72 6.81
C PRO A 264 -3.81 15.65 7.33
N LYS A 265 -3.56 16.19 8.52
CA LYS A 265 -2.26 16.01 9.20
C LYS A 265 -2.13 14.58 9.72
N PHE A 266 -0.91 14.08 9.86
CA PHE A 266 -0.66 12.74 10.43
C PHE A 266 -1.26 12.55 11.83
N SER A 267 -1.33 13.59 12.65
CA SER A 267 -2.03 13.54 13.95
C SER A 267 -3.53 13.23 13.81
N HIS A 268 -4.18 13.77 12.78
CA HIS A 268 -5.58 13.50 12.48
C HIS A 268 -5.78 12.08 11.92
N ILE A 269 -4.94 11.68 10.96
CA ILE A 269 -4.93 10.34 10.36
C ILE A 269 -4.77 9.26 11.46
N HIS A 270 -3.78 9.43 12.34
CA HIS A 270 -3.54 8.53 13.47
C HIS A 270 -4.78 8.38 14.36
N ASN A 271 -5.45 9.49 14.67
CA ASN A 271 -6.66 9.47 15.50
C ASN A 271 -7.84 8.77 14.80
N ILE A 272 -8.02 8.96 13.48
CA ILE A 272 -9.05 8.24 12.72
C ILE A 272 -8.77 6.73 12.77
N LEU A 273 -7.56 6.30 12.43
CA LEU A 273 -7.19 4.88 12.45
C LEU A 273 -7.33 4.26 13.84
N SER A 274 -6.99 5.01 14.89
CA SER A 274 -7.17 4.57 16.29
C SER A 274 -8.65 4.32 16.61
N LYS A 275 -9.56 5.20 16.19
CA LYS A 275 -11.01 5.03 16.36
C LYS A 275 -11.54 3.83 15.58
N MET A 276 -11.05 3.60 14.36
CA MET A 276 -11.44 2.44 13.55
C MET A 276 -11.03 1.10 14.20
N LEU A 277 -9.90 1.08 14.93
CA LEU A 277 -9.48 -0.10 15.69
C LEU A 277 -10.33 -0.35 16.95
N GLN A 278 -10.83 0.72 17.58
CA GLN A 278 -11.69 0.61 18.77
C GLN A 278 -13.12 0.19 18.42
N ASN A 279 -13.62 0.61 17.25
CA ASN A 279 -14.96 0.30 16.76
C ASN A 279 -14.88 -0.46 15.42
N PRO A 280 -14.60 -1.79 15.45
CA PRO A 280 -14.51 -2.61 14.23
C PRO A 280 -15.87 -2.94 13.60
N GLU A 281 -16.97 -2.55 14.22
CA GLU A 281 -18.32 -2.64 13.63
C GLU A 281 -18.42 -1.71 12.42
N PRO A 282 -19.03 -2.14 11.30
CA PRO A 282 -19.28 -1.26 10.17
C PRO A 282 -20.20 -0.15 10.68
N LEU A 283 -19.69 1.09 10.71
CA LEU A 283 -20.51 2.28 10.83
C LEU A 283 -21.59 2.17 9.76
N LYS A 284 -22.81 1.77 10.18
CA LYS A 284 -23.99 1.78 9.33
C LYS A 284 -24.02 3.16 8.69
N CYS A 285 -24.05 3.16 7.37
CA CYS A 285 -24.15 4.35 6.55
C CYS A 285 -25.19 5.27 7.20
N ALA A 286 -24.73 6.38 7.78
CA ALA A 286 -25.62 7.46 8.14
C ALA A 286 -26.09 8.02 6.80
N THR A 287 -27.18 7.45 6.30
CA THR A 287 -27.99 8.07 5.26
C THR A 287 -28.25 9.49 5.72
N SER A 288 -27.69 10.45 5.00
CA SER A 288 -28.06 11.85 5.07
C SER A 288 -29.57 11.94 4.93
N THR A 289 -30.28 12.05 6.03
CA THR A 289 -31.71 12.35 6.06
C THR A 289 -31.89 13.79 5.61
N CYS A 290 -32.21 13.99 4.33
CA CYS A 290 -33.04 15.12 3.93
C CYS A 290 -34.45 14.85 4.45
N THR A 291 -34.90 15.71 5.35
CA THR A 291 -36.25 15.79 5.91
C THR A 291 -37.34 15.84 4.85
N ARG A 292 -38.36 14.97 4.96
CA ARG A 292 -39.82 15.32 4.95
C ARG A 292 -40.68 14.09 5.32
N PRO A 293 -41.94 14.28 5.79
CA PRO A 293 -42.51 13.48 6.88
C PRO A 293 -43.71 12.58 6.52
N HIS A 294 -44.00 11.62 7.43
CA HIS A 294 -45.27 10.88 7.70
C HIS A 294 -45.93 10.10 6.53
N ASN A 295 -46.28 8.80 6.61
CA ASN A 295 -47.15 8.13 7.59
C ASN A 295 -47.09 6.55 7.42
N PRO A 296 -47.85 5.70 8.16
CA PRO A 296 -47.29 4.54 8.87
C PRO A 296 -47.62 3.12 8.32
N ALA A 297 -46.81 2.15 8.79
CA ALA A 297 -47.08 0.73 9.08
C ALA A 297 -47.54 -0.25 7.96
N ILE A 298 -46.66 -1.22 7.64
CA ILE A 298 -47.04 -2.58 7.18
C ILE A 298 -46.12 -3.62 7.87
N PRO A 299 -46.62 -4.81 8.28
CA PRO A 299 -46.01 -5.69 9.28
C PRO A 299 -44.94 -6.65 8.77
N LEU A 300 -44.23 -7.24 9.74
CA LEU A 300 -43.30 -8.38 9.65
C LEU A 300 -43.93 -9.62 9.00
N ALA A 301 -43.96 -9.66 7.67
CA ALA A 301 -44.10 -10.89 6.89
C ALA A 301 -43.58 -10.63 5.48
N GLU A 302 -42.29 -10.94 5.26
CA GLU A 302 -41.59 -11.17 3.97
C GLU A 302 -40.11 -10.75 4.10
N ARG A 303 -39.38 -11.48 4.95
CA ARG A 303 -37.92 -11.54 4.87
C ARG A 303 -37.56 -12.56 3.78
N THR A 304 -37.78 -12.21 2.52
CA THR A 304 -37.22 -12.94 1.39
C THR A 304 -36.13 -12.10 0.75
N PHE A 305 -34.88 -12.55 0.96
CA PHE A 305 -33.65 -12.22 0.21
C PHE A 305 -33.69 -10.95 -0.67
N SER A 306 -33.34 -9.80 -0.09
CA SER A 306 -32.91 -8.60 -0.83
C SER A 306 -31.38 -8.57 -0.86
N ALA A 307 -30.65 -8.34 -1.95
CA ALA A 307 -30.98 -8.18 -3.35
C ALA A 307 -29.65 -8.41 -4.12
N PHE A 308 -29.62 -9.30 -5.10
CA PHE A 308 -28.55 -9.28 -6.10
C PHE A 308 -28.81 -8.10 -7.04
N PRO A 309 -27.79 -7.33 -7.47
CA PRO A 309 -28.02 -6.20 -8.36
C PRO A 309 -28.58 -6.70 -9.69
N SER A 310 -29.75 -6.19 -10.08
CA SER A 310 -30.29 -6.37 -11.43
C SER A 310 -29.48 -5.48 -12.38
N PHE A 311 -28.64 -6.09 -13.21
CA PHE A 311 -27.91 -5.34 -14.24
C PHE A 311 -28.88 -4.79 -15.28
N SER A 312 -28.72 -3.53 -15.66
CA SER A 312 -29.59 -2.88 -16.65
C SER A 312 -29.02 -2.96 -18.09
N SER A 313 -27.75 -3.36 -18.24
CA SER A 313 -27.10 -3.57 -19.54
C SER A 313 -26.00 -4.63 -19.52
N VAL A 314 -25.63 -5.13 -20.71
CA VAL A 314 -24.46 -6.02 -20.88
C VAL A 314 -23.17 -5.33 -20.46
N GLY A 315 -23.07 -4.01 -20.65
CA GLY A 315 -21.93 -3.21 -20.21
C GLY A 315 -21.76 -3.21 -18.70
N GLU A 316 -22.84 -2.96 -17.94
CA GLU A 316 -22.82 -3.00 -16.47
C GLU A 316 -22.51 -4.40 -15.94
N TRP A 317 -23.04 -5.45 -16.57
CA TRP A 317 -22.72 -6.82 -16.21
C TRP A 317 -21.23 -7.14 -16.45
N LEU A 318 -20.70 -6.76 -17.62
CA LEU A 318 -19.27 -6.92 -17.93
C LEU A 318 -18.40 -6.13 -16.95
N GLU A 319 -18.78 -4.90 -16.59
CA GLU A 319 -18.09 -4.11 -15.57
C GLU A 319 -18.12 -4.79 -14.20
N ALA A 320 -19.25 -5.39 -13.82
CA ALA A 320 -19.42 -6.08 -12.53
C ALA A 320 -18.62 -7.39 -12.41
N ILE A 321 -18.32 -8.06 -13.52
CA ILE A 321 -17.42 -9.24 -13.53
C ILE A 321 -15.98 -8.86 -13.92
N GLU A 322 -15.64 -7.57 -13.91
CA GLU A 322 -14.32 -7.01 -14.25
C GLU A 322 -13.86 -7.29 -15.70
N MET A 323 -14.82 -7.53 -16.60
CA MET A 323 -14.62 -7.79 -18.03
C MET A 323 -15.08 -6.63 -18.92
N GLY A 324 -15.21 -5.43 -18.36
CA GLY A 324 -15.70 -4.23 -19.06
C GLY A 324 -14.97 -3.89 -20.36
N ARG A 325 -13.67 -4.19 -20.46
CA ARG A 325 -12.88 -3.99 -21.68
C ARG A 325 -13.35 -4.79 -22.90
N TYR A 326 -14.16 -5.83 -22.69
CA TYR A 326 -14.69 -6.67 -23.76
C TYR A 326 -16.04 -6.19 -24.30
N LYS A 327 -16.57 -5.05 -23.81
CA LYS A 327 -17.87 -4.48 -24.21
C LYS A 327 -18.03 -4.34 -25.72
N ASP A 328 -17.00 -3.86 -26.41
CA ASP A 328 -17.02 -3.70 -27.87
C ASP A 328 -17.04 -5.06 -28.59
N ASN A 329 -16.41 -6.08 -28.02
CA ASN A 329 -16.38 -7.44 -28.59
C ASN A 329 -17.77 -8.08 -28.52
N PHE A 330 -18.47 -7.92 -27.38
CA PHE A 330 -19.86 -8.39 -27.23
C PHE A 330 -20.82 -7.64 -28.14
N THR A 331 -20.66 -6.31 -28.25
CA THR A 331 -21.50 -5.47 -29.11
C THR A 331 -21.30 -5.81 -30.59
N ALA A 332 -20.04 -5.97 -31.03
CA ALA A 332 -19.70 -6.34 -32.41
C ALA A 332 -20.22 -7.74 -32.80
N ALA A 333 -20.29 -8.67 -31.84
CA ALA A 333 -20.86 -9.99 -32.03
C ALA A 333 -22.40 -10.05 -31.88
N GLY A 334 -23.06 -8.91 -31.66
CA GLY A 334 -24.53 -8.81 -31.56
C GLY A 334 -25.12 -9.14 -30.18
N TYR A 335 -24.30 -9.28 -29.14
CA TYR A 335 -24.74 -9.55 -27.77
C TYR A 335 -25.04 -8.26 -27.01
N CYS A 336 -26.11 -7.57 -27.41
CA CYS A 336 -26.50 -6.28 -26.84
C CYS A 336 -27.46 -6.39 -25.64
N TYR A 337 -27.98 -7.58 -25.33
CA TYR A 337 -29.00 -7.81 -24.29
C TYR A 337 -28.55 -8.91 -23.31
N LEU A 338 -28.84 -8.75 -22.02
CA LEU A 338 -28.46 -9.76 -21.00
C LEU A 338 -29.10 -11.13 -21.26
N GLU A 339 -30.28 -11.15 -21.86
CA GLU A 339 -30.97 -12.39 -22.23
C GLU A 339 -30.25 -13.17 -23.34
N SER A 340 -29.63 -12.47 -24.30
CA SER A 340 -28.82 -13.12 -25.34
C SER A 340 -27.48 -13.60 -24.77
N VAL A 341 -26.86 -12.84 -23.87
CA VAL A 341 -25.66 -13.25 -23.14
C VAL A 341 -25.91 -14.49 -22.29
N ALA A 342 -27.05 -14.56 -21.59
CA ALA A 342 -27.43 -15.73 -20.82
C ALA A 342 -27.61 -16.99 -21.67
N ARG A 343 -27.82 -16.88 -22.99
CA ARG A 343 -27.92 -18.06 -23.88
C ARG A 343 -26.58 -18.50 -24.47
N MET A 344 -25.51 -17.72 -24.34
CA MET A 344 -24.20 -17.99 -24.96
C MET A 344 -23.55 -19.30 -24.54
N THR A 345 -23.14 -20.10 -25.51
CA THR A 345 -22.37 -21.33 -25.31
C THR A 345 -20.89 -21.06 -25.07
N VAL A 346 -20.13 -22.09 -24.70
CA VAL A 346 -18.67 -22.00 -24.59
C VAL A 346 -18.04 -21.59 -25.93
N GLN A 347 -18.57 -22.11 -27.03
CA GLN A 347 -18.08 -21.81 -28.38
C GLN A 347 -18.28 -20.34 -28.75
N ASP A 348 -19.41 -19.73 -28.34
CA ASP A 348 -19.70 -18.31 -28.59
C ASP A 348 -18.67 -17.40 -27.90
N VAL A 349 -18.28 -17.72 -26.67
CA VAL A 349 -17.26 -16.96 -25.92
C VAL A 349 -15.88 -17.08 -26.57
N LEU A 350 -15.54 -18.26 -27.11
CA LEU A 350 -14.29 -18.46 -27.85
C LEU A 350 -14.27 -17.67 -29.17
N SER A 351 -15.42 -17.47 -29.80
CA SER A 351 -15.58 -16.69 -31.03
C SER A 351 -15.54 -15.17 -30.82
N LEU A 352 -15.53 -14.66 -29.58
CA LEU A 352 -15.46 -13.23 -29.27
C LEU A 352 -14.06 -12.60 -29.45
N GLY A 353 -13.05 -13.38 -29.86
CA GLY A 353 -11.68 -12.87 -30.02
C GLY A 353 -10.92 -12.64 -28.71
N ILE A 354 -11.43 -13.18 -27.59
CA ILE A 354 -10.81 -13.08 -26.26
C ILE A 354 -9.74 -14.15 -26.15
N THR A 355 -8.45 -13.78 -26.15
CA THR A 355 -7.33 -14.73 -26.17
C THR A 355 -6.89 -15.23 -24.78
N SER A 356 -7.28 -14.54 -23.71
CA SER A 356 -6.93 -14.92 -22.33
C SER A 356 -7.85 -16.02 -21.81
N ALA A 357 -7.27 -17.18 -21.49
CA ALA A 357 -8.01 -18.31 -20.91
C ALA A 357 -8.62 -17.97 -19.53
N GLU A 358 -7.98 -17.10 -18.76
CA GLU A 358 -8.51 -16.64 -17.46
C GLU A 358 -9.76 -15.78 -17.65
N HIS A 359 -9.74 -14.84 -18.60
CA HIS A 359 -10.90 -13.98 -18.87
C HIS A 359 -12.05 -14.79 -19.49
N GLN A 360 -11.75 -15.73 -20.37
CA GLN A 360 -12.76 -16.67 -20.88
C GLN A 360 -13.44 -17.43 -19.73
N LYS A 361 -12.67 -17.92 -18.76
CA LYS A 361 -13.21 -18.62 -17.59
C LYS A 361 -14.08 -17.71 -16.72
N THR A 362 -13.65 -16.47 -16.46
CA THR A 362 -14.43 -15.49 -15.69
C THR A 362 -15.75 -15.13 -16.38
N ILE A 363 -15.72 -14.92 -17.71
CA ILE A 363 -16.90 -14.64 -18.51
C ILE A 363 -17.88 -15.82 -18.49
N LEU A 364 -17.37 -17.05 -18.67
CA LEU A 364 -18.19 -18.26 -18.62
C LEU A 364 -18.85 -18.46 -17.24
N SER A 365 -18.12 -18.19 -16.16
CA SER A 365 -18.68 -18.20 -14.80
C SER A 365 -19.76 -17.14 -14.63
N GLY A 366 -19.54 -15.93 -15.15
CA GLY A 366 -20.52 -14.85 -15.14
C GLY A 366 -21.80 -15.19 -15.91
N ILE A 367 -21.68 -15.86 -17.06
CA ILE A 367 -22.82 -16.32 -17.87
C ILE A 367 -23.63 -17.39 -17.13
N GLN A 368 -22.97 -18.31 -16.41
CA GLN A 368 -23.67 -19.32 -15.59
C GLN A 368 -24.49 -18.67 -14.47
N THR A 369 -23.94 -17.65 -13.80
CA THR A 369 -24.67 -16.87 -12.79
C THR A 369 -25.85 -16.11 -13.41
N LEU A 370 -25.65 -15.49 -14.58
CA LEU A 370 -26.70 -14.77 -15.30
C LEU A 370 -27.83 -15.70 -15.78
N ARG A 371 -27.50 -16.93 -16.22
CA ARG A 371 -28.48 -17.97 -16.57
C ARG A 371 -29.39 -18.33 -15.41
N ALA A 372 -28.83 -18.51 -14.22
CA ALA A 372 -29.60 -18.82 -13.02
C ALA A 372 -30.62 -17.71 -12.69
N GLN A 373 -30.25 -16.45 -12.94
CA GLN A 373 -31.15 -15.29 -12.76
C GLN A 373 -32.28 -15.25 -13.79
N VAL A 374 -32.00 -15.50 -15.07
CA VAL A 374 -33.01 -15.49 -16.14
C VAL A 374 -34.04 -16.63 -15.98
N ILE A 375 -33.61 -17.79 -15.47
CA ILE A 375 -34.51 -18.93 -15.17
C ILE A 375 -35.43 -18.62 -13.98
N GLN A 376 -34.94 -17.93 -12.94
CA GLN A 376 -35.77 -17.48 -11.81
C GLN A 376 -36.83 -16.45 -12.22
N MET A 377 -36.55 -15.61 -13.23
CA MET A 377 -37.52 -14.62 -13.72
C MET A 377 -38.63 -15.25 -14.59
N HIS A 378 -38.33 -16.28 -15.38
CA HIS A 378 -39.33 -16.99 -16.19
C HIS A 378 -40.18 -17.98 -15.39
N GLY A 379 -39.75 -18.38 -14.18
CA GLY A 379 -40.52 -19.22 -13.26
C GLY A 379 -41.66 -18.53 -12.50
N ARG A 380 -41.92 -17.23 -12.76
CA ARG A 380 -43.02 -16.45 -12.17
C ARG A 380 -44.08 -16.00 -13.20
N GLY A 381 -44.11 -16.59 -14.40
CA GLY A 381 -45.18 -16.42 -15.38
C GLY A 381 -46.27 -17.47 -15.21
N VAL A 382 -47.42 -17.03 -14.71
CA VAL A 382 -48.65 -17.80 -14.50
C VAL A 382 -49.24 -18.30 -15.83
N GLN A 383 -49.77 -19.53 -15.80
CA GLN A 383 -50.74 -20.08 -16.75
C GLN A 383 -51.82 -19.05 -17.12
N VAL A 384 -51.98 -18.78 -18.41
CA VAL A 384 -53.29 -18.89 -19.10
C VAL A 384 -53.04 -19.51 -20.45
#